data_AF-A0A1L4C106-F1
#
_entry.id   AF-A0A1L4C106-F1
#
_cell.length_a   1.000
_cell.length_b   1.000
_cell.length_c   1.000
_cell.angle_alpha   90.00
_cell.angle_beta   90.00
_cell.angle_gamma   90.00
#
_symmetry.space_group_name_H-M   'P 1'
#
loop_
_entity.id
_entity.type
_entity.pdbx_description
1 polymer ?
#
loop_
_entity_poly.entity_id
_entity_poly.type
_entity_poly.pdbx_seq_one_letter_code
_entity_poly.pdbx_strand_id
1 'polypeptide(L)'
;MKKFSLSNYQLLAISVVAIGVLYLISLIIHSDFNTIIWYASIVLTVLAIILSGALISGDRQRGNYHSSPKDTKRALNYSQIILIIAIPFYLVLLVQYFIN
;
A
#
# COMPACT_ATOMS: atom_id res chain seq x y z
N MET A 1 0.11 14.16 -21.91
CA MET A 1 -0.74 13.26 -21.08
C MET A 1 -1.04 13.96 -19.76
N LYS A 2 -2.31 14.20 -19.44
CA LYS A 2 -2.76 14.82 -18.19
C LYS A 2 -2.39 13.88 -17.03
N LYS A 3 -1.57 14.33 -16.07
CA LYS A 3 -1.26 13.53 -14.87
C LYS A 3 -2.55 13.43 -14.05
N PHE A 4 -3.24 12.30 -14.13
CA PHE A 4 -4.25 11.94 -13.14
C PHE A 4 -3.53 11.72 -11.82
N SER A 5 -3.54 12.73 -10.95
CA SER A 5 -3.12 12.58 -9.55
C SER A 5 -4.36 12.23 -8.74
N LEU A 6 -4.42 11.02 -8.20
CA LEU A 6 -5.44 10.65 -7.22
C LEU A 6 -5.18 11.46 -5.94
N SER A 7 -6.22 12.06 -5.40
CA SER A 7 -6.16 12.70 -4.07
C SER A 7 -6.08 11.63 -2.97
N ASN A 8 -5.54 12.00 -1.81
CA ASN A 8 -5.45 11.08 -0.67
C ASN A 8 -6.84 10.52 -0.27
N TYR A 9 -7.89 11.34 -0.32
CA TYR A 9 -9.26 10.88 -0.07
C TYR A 9 -9.72 9.80 -1.06
N GLN A 10 -9.38 9.93 -2.34
CA GLN A 10 -9.69 8.90 -3.34
C GLN A 10 -8.91 7.61 -3.08
N LEU A 11 -7.63 7.71 -2.68
CA LEU A 11 -6.83 6.54 -2.32
C LEU A 11 -7.42 5.79 -1.11
N LEU A 12 -7.84 6.54 -0.09
CA LEU A 12 -8.50 5.96 1.08
C LEU A 12 -9.85 5.32 0.69
N ALA A 13 -10.66 5.98 -0.13
CA ALA A 13 -11.91 5.41 -0.62
C ALA A 13 -11.68 4.10 -1.42
N ILE A 14 -10.66 4.07 -2.28
CA ILE A 14 -10.26 2.86 -3.02
C ILE A 14 -9.86 1.73 -2.06
N SER A 15 -9.10 2.05 -0.99
CA SER A 15 -8.71 1.03 -0.01
C SER A 15 -9.90 0.46 0.76
N VAL A 16 -10.90 1.27 1.10
CA VAL A 16 -12.14 0.80 1.74
C VAL A 16 -12.92 -0.14 0.81
N VAL A 17 -13.03 0.22 -0.48
CA VAL A 17 -13.65 -0.65 -1.48
C VAL A 17 -12.87 -1.96 -1.62
N ALA A 18 -11.53 -1.91 -1.67
CA ALA A 18 -10.69 -3.10 -1.75
C ALA A 18 -10.86 -4.02 -0.53
N ILE A 19 -10.95 -3.47 0.68
CA ILE A 19 -11.25 -4.22 1.91
C ILE A 19 -12.62 -4.89 1.80
N GLY A 20 -13.64 -4.17 1.31
CA GLY A 20 -14.98 -4.75 1.08
C GLY A 20 -14.95 -5.92 0.08
N VAL A 21 -14.18 -5.80 -1.00
CA VAL A 21 -13.98 -6.91 -1.95
C VAL A 21 -13.29 -8.10 -1.29
N LEU A 22 -12.25 -7.88 -0.47
CA LEU A 22 -11.57 -8.95 0.25
C LEU A 22 -12.49 -9.64 1.27
N TYR A 23 -13.40 -8.89 1.90
CA TYR A 23 -14.45 -9.47 2.75
C TYR A 23 -15.39 -10.36 1.95
N LEU A 24 -15.87 -9.92 0.78
CA LEU A 24 -16.70 -10.77 -0.07
C LEU A 24 -15.96 -12.03 -0.53
N ILE A 25 -14.68 -11.91 -0.88
CA ILE A 25 -13.83 -13.05 -1.22
C ILE A 25 -13.74 -14.01 -0.04
N SER A 26 -13.48 -13.51 1.18
CA SER A 26 -13.35 -14.35 2.38
C SER A 26 -14.59 -15.19 2.65
N LEU A 27 -15.78 -14.66 2.36
CA LEU A 27 -17.04 -15.40 2.45
C LEU A 27 -17.14 -16.52 1.42
N ILE A 28 -16.73 -16.28 0.17
CA ILE A 28 -16.78 -17.28 -0.91
C ILE A 28 -15.83 -18.44 -0.62
N ILE A 29 -14.60 -18.13 -0.20
CA ILE A 29 -13.55 -19.14 0.04
C ILE A 29 -13.55 -19.69 1.48
N HIS A 30 -14.52 -19.29 2.30
CA HIS A 30 -14.65 -19.71 3.70
C HIS A 30 -13.35 -19.57 4.51
N SER A 31 -12.62 -18.47 4.29
CA SER A 31 -11.36 -18.19 4.96
C SER A 31 -11.52 -17.10 6.01
N ASP A 32 -10.66 -17.11 7.02
CA ASP A 32 -10.65 -16.08 8.05
C ASP A 32 -10.29 -14.70 7.45
N PHE A 33 -11.22 -13.75 7.60
CA PHE A 33 -11.08 -12.40 7.09
C PHE A 33 -9.89 -11.66 7.76
N ASN A 34 -9.68 -11.87 9.06
CA ASN A 34 -8.60 -11.21 9.79
C ASN A 34 -7.23 -11.61 9.23
N THR A 35 -7.05 -12.91 8.97
CA THR A 35 -5.85 -13.46 8.33
C THR A 35 -5.61 -12.85 6.95
N ILE A 36 -6.65 -12.71 6.12
CA ILE A 36 -6.52 -12.09 4.79
C ILE A 36 -6.08 -10.62 4.89
N ILE A 37 -6.71 -9.84 5.76
CA ILE A 37 -6.36 -8.43 5.96
C ILE A 37 -4.93 -8.30 6.51
N TRP A 38 -4.52 -9.19 7.42
CA TRP A 38 -3.15 -9.23 7.95
C TRP A 38 -2.13 -9.42 6.84
N TYR A 39 -2.29 -10.46 6.00
CA TYR A 39 -1.39 -10.69 4.86
C TYR A 39 -1.41 -9.51 3.88
N ALA A 40 -2.59 -8.97 3.53
CA ALA A 40 -2.70 -7.85 2.61
C ALA A 40 -1.95 -6.60 3.13
N SER A 41 -2.09 -6.27 4.42
CA SER A 41 -1.41 -5.13 5.06
C SER A 41 0.12 -5.26 4.98
N ILE A 42 0.65 -6.46 5.22
CA ILE A 42 2.08 -6.73 5.17
C ILE A 42 2.58 -6.65 3.73
N VAL A 43 1.90 -7.29 2.79
CA VAL A 43 2.28 -7.29 1.38
C VAL A 43 2.34 -5.87 0.83
N LEU A 44 1.31 -5.05 1.11
CA LEU A 44 1.30 -3.64 0.70
C LEU A 44 2.48 -2.87 1.29
N THR A 45 2.76 -3.05 2.59
CA THR A 45 3.87 -2.37 3.26
C THR A 45 5.22 -2.78 2.71
N VAL A 46 5.45 -4.07 2.49
CA VAL A 46 6.69 -4.60 1.91
C VAL A 46 6.90 -4.06 0.49
N LEU A 47 5.85 -4.06 -0.35
CA LEU A 47 5.92 -3.48 -1.69
C LEU A 47 6.28 -2.00 -1.64
N ALA A 48 5.72 -1.25 -0.70
CA ALA A 48 6.02 0.16 -0.55
C ALA A 48 7.47 0.41 -0.11
N ILE A 49 8.01 -0.41 0.79
CA ILE A 49 9.40 -0.36 1.25
C ILE A 49 10.38 -0.67 0.11
N ILE A 50 10.07 -1.67 -0.72
CA ILE A 50 10.90 -2.01 -1.88
C ILE A 50 10.93 -0.83 -2.86
N LEU A 51 9.77 -0.26 -3.18
CA LEU A 51 9.64 0.84 -4.13
C LEU A 51 10.23 2.17 -3.64
N SER A 52 10.29 2.39 -2.32
CA SER A 52 10.90 3.61 -1.77
C SER A 52 12.41 3.63 -1.93
N GLY A 53 13.03 2.48 -2.17
CA GLY A 53 14.48 2.32 -2.15
C GLY A 53 15.05 2.33 -0.73
N ALA A 54 14.24 2.09 0.31
CA ALA A 54 14.73 2.00 1.69
C ALA A 54 15.70 0.81 1.92
N LEU A 55 15.68 -0.18 1.02
CA LEU A 55 16.53 -1.38 1.10
C LEU A 55 17.84 -1.27 0.28
N ILE A 56 18.13 -0.12 -0.33
CA ILE A 56 19.37 0.12 -1.09
C ILE A 56 20.25 1.16 -0.40
N SER A 57 21.56 1.18 -0.71
CA SER A 57 22.47 2.16 -0.14
C SER A 57 22.13 3.58 -0.58
N GLY A 58 22.32 4.55 0.31
CA GLY A 58 22.03 5.96 0.05
C GLY A 58 22.79 6.52 -1.17
N ASP A 59 24.03 6.09 -1.39
CA ASP A 59 24.81 6.50 -2.56
C ASP A 59 24.20 5.99 -3.87
N ARG A 60 23.72 4.75 -3.89
CA ARG A 60 22.99 4.20 -5.05
C ARG A 60 21.67 4.91 -5.26
N GLN A 61 20.96 5.24 -4.18
CA GLN A 61 19.72 5.99 -4.26
C GLN A 61 19.96 7.39 -4.85
N ARG A 62 20.98 8.12 -4.36
CA ARG A 62 21.41 9.43 -4.91
C ARG A 62 21.84 9.31 -6.37
N GLY A 63 22.59 8.26 -6.71
CA GLY A 63 22.95 7.91 -8.08
C GLY A 63 21.72 7.77 -8.97
N ASN A 64 20.74 6.95 -8.58
CA ASN A 64 19.49 6.74 -9.31
C ASN A 64 18.66 8.02 -9.46
N TYR A 65 18.65 8.87 -8.43
CA TYR A 65 18.01 10.18 -8.49
C TYR A 65 18.63 11.12 -9.53
N HIS A 66 19.93 10.97 -9.84
CA HIS A 66 20.62 11.78 -10.83
C HIS A 66 20.61 11.14 -12.22
N SER A 67 20.82 9.83 -12.32
CA SER A 67 20.86 9.09 -13.59
C SER A 67 19.48 8.83 -14.18
N SER A 68 18.49 8.52 -13.33
CA SER A 68 17.11 8.18 -13.73
C SER A 68 16.08 8.91 -12.87
N PRO A 69 16.03 10.25 -12.91
CA PRO A 69 15.18 11.05 -12.02
C PRO A 69 13.69 10.81 -12.20
N LYS A 70 13.23 10.50 -13.42
CA LYS A 70 11.81 10.26 -13.71
C LYS A 70 11.33 8.94 -13.09
N ASP A 71 12.10 7.88 -13.25
CA ASP A 71 11.75 6.55 -12.74
C ASP A 71 11.87 6.50 -11.22
N THR A 72 12.91 7.12 -10.66
CA THR A 72 13.08 7.23 -9.21
C THR A 72 11.91 7.98 -8.57
N LYS A 73 11.52 9.14 -9.12
CA LYS A 73 10.34 9.89 -8.64
C LYS A 73 9.05 9.08 -8.80
N ARG A 74 8.91 8.31 -9.88
CA ARG A 74 7.72 7.46 -10.10
C ARG A 74 7.63 6.33 -9.08
N ALA A 75 8.74 5.65 -8.79
CA ALA A 75 8.80 4.59 -7.79
C ALA A 75 8.44 5.12 -6.39
N LEU A 76 8.96 6.29 -6.02
CA LEU A 76 8.63 6.95 -4.75
C LEU A 76 7.16 7.36 -4.66
N ASN A 77 6.60 7.91 -5.74
CA ASN A 77 5.19 8.24 -5.77
C ASN A 77 4.31 6.99 -5.59
N TYR A 78 4.67 5.86 -6.23
CA TYR A 78 3.94 4.60 -6.03
C TYR A 78 4.11 4.04 -4.62
N SER A 79 5.31 4.12 -4.05
CA SER A 79 5.56 3.76 -2.66
C SER A 79 4.64 4.55 -1.72
N GLN A 80 4.55 5.87 -1.88
CA GLN A 80 3.66 6.71 -1.08
C GLN A 80 2.18 6.35 -1.26
N ILE A 81 1.73 6.14 -2.49
CA ILE A 81 0.35 5.73 -2.78
C ILE A 81 0.02 4.39 -2.09
N ILE A 82 0.91 3.40 -2.19
CA ILE A 82 0.73 2.08 -1.58
C ILE A 82 0.70 2.18 -0.05
N LEU A 83 1.57 3.01 0.57
CA LEU A 83 1.54 3.25 2.01
C LEU A 83 0.21 3.86 2.46
N ILE A 84 -0.31 4.86 1.72
CA ILE A 84 -1.61 5.47 2.04
C ILE A 84 -2.74 4.43 1.96
N ILE A 85 -2.71 3.56 0.94
CA ILE A 85 -3.69 2.46 0.78
C ILE A 85 -3.55 1.42 1.91
N ALA A 86 -2.35 1.18 2.43
CA ALA A 86 -2.14 0.22 3.51
C ALA A 86 -2.72 0.67 4.86
N ILE A 87 -2.85 1.99 5.10
CA ILE A 87 -3.31 2.53 6.39
C ILE A 87 -4.68 1.96 6.81
N PRO A 88 -5.73 1.97 5.96
CA PRO A 88 -7.03 1.43 6.37
C PRO A 88 -7.04 -0.08 6.66
N PHE A 89 -6.12 -0.85 6.07
CA PHE A 89 -5.99 -2.27 6.40
C PHE A 89 -5.50 -2.45 7.85
N TYR A 90 -4.49 -1.68 8.26
CA TYR A 90 -4.04 -1.67 9.66
C TYR A 90 -5.10 -1.13 10.61
N LEU A 91 -5.89 -0.13 10.17
CA LEU A 91 -7.01 0.38 10.96
C LEU A 91 -8.05 -0.71 11.24
N VAL A 92 -8.39 -1.54 10.24
CA VAL A 92 -9.31 -2.67 10.43
C VAL A 92 -8.76 -3.66 11.45
N LEU A 93 -7.47 -4.04 11.35
CA LEU A 93 -6.85 -4.94 12.32
C LEU A 93 -6.83 -4.35 13.74
N LEU A 94 -6.56 -3.05 13.86
CA LEU A 94 -6.57 -2.35 15.13
C LEU A 94 -7.96 -2.34 15.76
N VAL A 95 -9.00 -2.02 14.98
CA VAL A 95 -10.39 -2.04 15.44
C VAL A 95 -10.78 -3.46 15.87
N GLN A 96 -10.40 -4.47 15.08
CA GLN A 96 -10.69 -5.87 15.37
C GLN A 96 -10.00 -6.36 16.65
N TYR A 97 -8.80 -5.86 16.96
CA TYR A 97 -8.09 -6.14 18.21
C TYR A 97 -8.79 -5.54 19.44
N PHE A 98 -9.54 -4.44 19.29
CA PHE A 98 -10.28 -3.84 20.41
C PHE A 98 -11.68 -4.43 20.59
N ILE A 99 -12.26 -5.02 19.54
CA ILE A 99 -13.60 -5.61 19.59
C ILE A 99 -13.56 -7.06 20.09
N ASN A 100 -12.50 -7.80 19.79
CA ASN A 100 -12.30 -9.19 20.23
C ASN A 100 -11.37 -9.27 21.44
#